data_AF-A0A6N7BKR3-F1
#
_entry.id   AF-A0A6N7BKR3-F1
#
_cell.length_a   1.000
_cell.length_b   1.000
_cell.length_c   1.000
_cell.angle_alpha   90.00
_cell.angle_beta   90.00
_cell.angle_gamma   90.00
#
_symmetry.space_group_name_H-M   'P 1'
#
loop_
_entity.id
_entity.type
_entity.pdbx_description
1 polymer ?
#
loop_
_entity_poly.entity_id
_entity_poly.type
_entity_poly.pdbx_seq_one_letter_code
_entity_poly.pdbx_strand_id
1 'polypeptide(L)'
;MARRFLNFRLITFLFFLAGMIYAQADTDFPALTTNDIPGGKISRTSYFGGEALWGIIDGGADIYLEYGFDKLLLQEISWKQTNFRVEFYRMIDPVSAYGIFSVSHLKCGKRDTLSKYVCITPFQVQCALGRFYISIANDKGTKEAGLLTIKLFGIILSRSKETLFEIPARFSKPELASHLTNLKVIKGSLGFQNGFPAWSEKFEQFSKYTVYLLPEEAEDDFSYAAIIYFDSAADTKRFADENSKYASKIVSEKELLFYESGKANPAALMRFFN
;
A
#
# COMPACT_ATOMS: atom_id res chain seq x y z
N MET A 1 -52.38 30.06 15.37
CA MET A 1 -51.73 30.10 14.04
C MET A 1 -50.21 30.35 14.10
N ALA A 2 -49.67 30.98 15.16
CA ALA A 2 -48.23 31.29 15.30
C ALA A 2 -47.29 30.10 15.58
N ARG A 3 -47.76 29.01 16.23
CA ARG A 3 -46.91 27.85 16.58
C ARG A 3 -46.48 26.98 15.37
N ARG A 4 -47.24 26.99 14.27
CA ARG A 4 -46.92 26.19 13.07
C ARG A 4 -45.81 26.82 12.20
N PHE A 5 -45.66 28.15 12.24
CA PHE A 5 -44.60 28.85 11.50
C PHE A 5 -43.22 28.75 12.15
N LEU A 6 -43.16 28.60 13.49
CA LEU A 6 -41.91 28.48 14.23
C LEU A 6 -41.21 27.13 13.96
N ASN A 7 -42.00 26.06 13.82
CA ASN A 7 -41.47 24.72 13.56
C ASN A 7 -40.95 24.55 12.12
N PHE A 8 -41.48 25.30 11.15
CA PHE A 8 -41.03 25.20 9.75
C PHE A 8 -39.68 25.88 9.52
N ARG A 9 -39.39 26.99 10.23
CA ARG A 9 -38.08 27.69 10.17
C ARG A 9 -36.96 26.93 10.90
N LEU A 10 -37.29 26.17 11.95
CA LEU A 10 -36.31 25.36 12.68
C LEU A 10 -35.81 24.16 11.86
N ILE A 11 -36.70 23.55 11.07
CA ILE A 11 -36.36 22.38 10.23
C ILE A 11 -35.51 22.79 9.03
N THR A 12 -35.73 23.96 8.43
CA THR A 12 -34.87 24.47 7.34
C THR A 12 -33.47 24.84 7.83
N PHE A 13 -33.33 25.30 9.08
CA PHE A 13 -32.03 25.62 9.67
C PHE A 13 -31.21 24.36 10.01
N LEU A 14 -31.86 23.27 10.43
CA LEU A 14 -31.22 21.97 10.68
C LEU A 14 -30.70 21.31 9.40
N PHE A 15 -31.42 21.45 8.27
CA PHE A 15 -30.94 20.95 6.97
C PHE A 15 -29.77 21.78 6.40
N PHE A 16 -29.70 23.08 6.68
CA PHE A 16 -28.55 23.91 6.32
C PHE A 16 -27.30 23.62 7.18
N LEU A 17 -27.48 23.24 8.45
CA LEU A 17 -26.36 22.87 9.32
C LEU A 17 -25.77 21.48 8.96
N ALA A 18 -26.60 20.54 8.53
CA ALA A 18 -26.16 19.20 8.13
C ALA A 18 -25.34 19.20 6.81
N GLY A 19 -25.57 20.16 5.92
CA GLY A 19 -24.85 20.29 4.65
C GLY A 19 -23.40 20.77 4.76
N MET A 20 -22.99 21.34 5.91
CA MET A 20 -21.65 21.90 6.11
C MET A 20 -20.67 20.94 6.80
N ILE A 21 -21.08 19.71 7.13
CA ILE A 21 -20.27 18.78 7.94
C ILE A 21 -19.35 17.88 7.09
N TYR A 22 -19.52 17.78 5.77
CA TYR A 22 -18.78 16.82 4.94
C TYR A 22 -17.51 17.32 4.23
N ALA A 23 -17.02 18.53 4.54
CA ALA A 23 -15.80 19.05 3.95
C ALA A 23 -14.77 19.51 5.01
N GLN A 24 -14.68 18.82 6.15
CA GLN A 24 -13.48 18.97 6.97
C GLN A 24 -12.30 18.39 6.20
N ALA A 25 -11.40 19.29 5.78
CA ALA A 25 -10.07 18.92 5.31
C ALA A 25 -9.46 18.00 6.37
N ASP A 26 -9.15 16.78 5.98
CA ASP A 26 -8.57 15.79 6.85
C ASP A 26 -7.15 16.26 7.18
N THR A 27 -6.98 16.79 8.39
CA THR A 27 -5.76 17.52 8.78
C THR A 27 -4.54 16.62 8.96
N ASP A 28 -4.73 15.31 8.87
CA ASP A 28 -3.71 14.30 9.14
C ASP A 28 -2.93 13.87 7.88
N PHE A 29 -3.24 14.46 6.72
CA PHE A 29 -2.45 14.24 5.52
C PHE A 29 -1.22 15.16 5.52
N PRO A 30 -0.02 14.65 5.16
CA PRO A 30 1.19 15.46 4.98
C PRO A 30 1.13 16.23 3.65
N ALA A 31 0.07 17.02 3.44
CA ALA A 31 -0.21 17.75 2.22
C ALA A 31 0.89 18.78 1.91
N LEU A 32 1.14 18.98 0.61
CA LEU A 32 1.99 20.07 0.13
C LEU A 32 1.20 21.38 0.12
N THR A 33 1.92 22.46 0.34
CA THR A 33 1.43 23.84 0.28
C THR A 33 2.14 24.61 -0.83
N THR A 34 1.60 25.74 -1.26
CA THR A 34 2.24 26.57 -2.31
C THR A 34 3.66 27.00 -1.94
N ASN A 35 3.96 27.17 -0.64
CA ASN A 35 5.30 27.51 -0.16
C ASN A 35 6.33 26.40 -0.43
N ASP A 36 5.88 25.15 -0.59
CA ASP A 36 6.76 24.00 -0.86
C ASP A 36 7.22 23.94 -2.31
N ILE A 37 6.56 24.69 -3.20
CA ILE A 37 6.77 24.66 -4.65
C ILE A 37 7.12 26.08 -5.14
N PRO A 38 8.30 26.63 -4.82
CA PRO A 38 8.72 27.93 -5.34
C PRO A 38 8.65 27.98 -6.88
N GLY A 39 7.93 28.97 -7.41
CA GLY A 39 7.70 29.12 -8.84
C GLY A 39 6.66 28.16 -9.45
N GLY A 40 5.90 27.45 -8.62
CA GLY A 40 4.78 26.60 -9.04
C GLY A 40 3.49 26.96 -8.33
N LYS A 41 2.43 26.25 -8.72
CA LYS A 41 1.08 26.40 -8.15
C LYS A 41 0.45 25.04 -7.94
N ILE A 42 -0.29 24.89 -6.85
CA ILE A 42 -1.21 23.77 -6.65
C ILE A 42 -2.51 24.16 -7.34
N SER A 43 -2.81 23.56 -8.51
CA SER A 43 -4.02 23.85 -9.28
C SER A 43 -5.25 23.16 -8.72
N ARG A 44 -5.06 22.06 -8.00
CA ARG A 44 -6.15 21.27 -7.41
C ARG A 44 -5.68 20.60 -6.13
N THR A 45 -6.56 20.60 -5.13
CA THR A 45 -6.48 19.76 -3.93
C THR A 45 -7.86 19.11 -3.75
N SER A 46 -7.93 17.79 -3.72
CA SER A 46 -9.20 17.06 -3.61
C SER A 46 -9.05 15.83 -2.72
N TYR A 47 -10.10 15.54 -1.96
CA TYR A 47 -10.17 14.36 -1.10
C TYR A 47 -11.26 13.42 -1.61
N PHE A 48 -10.96 12.12 -1.68
CA PHE A 48 -11.89 11.08 -2.13
C PHE A 48 -11.92 9.95 -1.12
N GLY A 49 -13.08 9.37 -0.86
CA GLY A 49 -13.24 8.20 0.02
C GLY A 49 -14.09 7.13 -0.65
N GLY A 50 -13.91 5.89 -0.19
CA GLY A 50 -14.66 4.72 -0.66
C GLY A 50 -14.75 4.62 -2.18
N GLU A 51 -15.99 4.51 -2.68
CA GLU A 51 -16.31 4.25 -4.09
C GLU A 51 -15.87 5.36 -5.05
N ALA A 52 -15.61 6.57 -4.57
CA ALA A 52 -15.14 7.67 -5.43
C ALA A 52 -13.78 7.35 -6.09
N LEU A 53 -13.04 6.36 -5.56
CA LEU A 53 -11.75 5.94 -6.09
C LEU A 53 -11.84 5.42 -7.54
N TRP A 54 -12.92 4.74 -7.93
CA TRP A 54 -13.12 4.25 -9.31
C TRP A 54 -13.20 5.38 -10.33
N GLY A 55 -13.62 6.58 -9.92
CA GLY A 55 -13.62 7.77 -10.79
C GLY A 55 -12.24 8.41 -10.97
N ILE A 56 -11.25 7.99 -10.18
CA ILE A 56 -9.91 8.61 -10.13
C ILE A 56 -8.82 7.68 -10.69
N ILE A 57 -8.99 6.37 -10.56
CA ILE A 57 -8.09 5.33 -11.06
C ILE A 57 -8.79 4.51 -12.13
N ASP A 58 -8.22 4.48 -13.33
CA ASP A 58 -8.71 3.66 -14.44
C ASP A 58 -8.24 2.21 -14.30
N GLY A 59 -9.15 1.28 -14.00
CA GLY A 59 -8.90 -0.16 -14.02
C GLY A 59 -8.06 -0.72 -12.86
N GLY A 60 -7.92 0.01 -11.75
CA GLY A 60 -7.07 -0.43 -10.63
C GLY A 60 -7.53 -0.04 -9.23
N ALA A 61 -8.74 0.50 -9.05
CA ALA A 61 -9.21 0.92 -7.72
C ALA A 61 -9.49 -0.26 -6.77
N ASP A 62 -9.92 -1.40 -7.31
CA ASP A 62 -10.36 -2.55 -6.53
C ASP A 62 -9.24 -3.13 -5.65
N ILE A 63 -7.99 -3.11 -6.12
CA ILE A 63 -6.86 -3.58 -5.31
C ILE A 63 -6.63 -2.70 -4.08
N TYR A 64 -6.85 -1.38 -4.19
CA TYR A 64 -6.74 -0.49 -3.03
C TYR A 64 -7.83 -0.79 -2.01
N LEU A 65 -9.07 -1.00 -2.48
CA LEU A 65 -10.20 -1.36 -1.63
C LEU A 65 -9.97 -2.72 -0.94
N GLU A 66 -9.45 -3.71 -1.66
CA GLU A 66 -9.09 -5.04 -1.14
C GLU A 66 -8.04 -4.95 -0.02
N TYR A 67 -7.11 -4.00 -0.13
CA TYR A 67 -6.09 -3.77 0.90
C TYR A 67 -6.57 -2.87 2.05
N GLY A 68 -7.82 -2.38 2.03
CA GLY A 68 -8.36 -1.50 3.06
C GLY A 68 -8.03 -0.04 2.82
N PHE A 69 -8.33 0.47 1.63
CA PHE A 69 -8.34 1.90 1.35
C PHE A 69 -9.35 2.64 2.24
N ASP A 70 -8.91 3.75 2.83
CA ASP A 70 -9.76 4.66 3.59
C ASP A 70 -10.05 5.92 2.76
N LYS A 71 -8.99 6.64 2.38
CA LYS A 71 -9.13 7.98 1.77
C LYS A 71 -7.93 8.34 0.89
N LEU A 72 -8.19 9.09 -0.18
CA LEU A 72 -7.19 9.65 -1.08
C LEU A 72 -7.15 11.17 -0.92
N LEU A 73 -5.96 11.72 -0.76
CA LEU A 73 -5.67 13.12 -1.07
C LEU A 73 -4.97 13.19 -2.44
N LEU A 74 -5.56 13.91 -3.38
CA LEU A 74 -5.00 14.23 -4.68
C LEU A 74 -4.61 15.71 -4.72
N GLN A 75 -3.36 15.99 -5.11
CA GLN A 75 -2.90 17.34 -5.45
C GLN A 75 -2.33 17.37 -6.87
N GLU A 76 -2.78 18.34 -7.66
CA GLU A 76 -2.22 18.62 -8.99
C GLU A 76 -1.38 19.89 -8.90
N ILE A 77 -0.15 19.81 -9.40
CA ILE A 77 0.83 20.89 -9.32
C ILE A 77 1.27 21.24 -10.73
N SER A 78 1.29 22.53 -11.07
CA SER A 78 1.97 23.03 -12.26
C SER A 78 3.22 23.79 -11.86
N TRP A 79 4.36 23.44 -12.45
CA TRP A 79 5.63 24.12 -12.24
C TRP A 79 6.37 24.24 -13.57
N LYS A 80 6.61 25.47 -14.05
CA LYS A 80 7.08 25.75 -15.41
C LYS A 80 6.18 25.05 -16.46
N GLN A 81 6.75 24.14 -17.25
CA GLN A 81 6.06 23.34 -18.27
C GLN A 81 5.83 21.88 -17.82
N THR A 82 6.00 21.58 -16.52
CA THR A 82 5.83 20.25 -15.95
C THR A 82 4.60 20.23 -15.05
N ASN A 83 3.79 19.19 -15.21
CA ASN A 83 2.68 18.90 -14.32
C ASN A 83 3.05 17.73 -13.41
N PHE A 84 2.64 17.81 -12.15
CA PHE A 84 2.79 16.76 -11.18
C PHE A 84 1.44 16.35 -10.64
N ARG A 85 1.31 15.04 -10.40
CA ARG A 85 0.16 14.44 -9.72
C ARG A 85 0.68 13.80 -8.45
N VAL A 86 0.21 14.30 -7.31
CA VAL A 86 0.60 13.85 -5.97
C VAL A 86 -0.59 13.17 -5.32
N GLU A 87 -0.45 11.91 -5.00
CA GLU A 87 -1.50 11.06 -4.46
C GLU A 87 -1.04 10.47 -3.14
N PHE A 88 -1.86 10.67 -2.11
CA PHE A 88 -1.69 10.05 -0.80
C PHE A 88 -2.87 9.11 -0.58
N TYR A 89 -2.64 7.82 -0.77
CA TYR A 89 -3.60 6.77 -0.46
C TYR A 89 -3.44 6.40 1.01
N ARG A 90 -4.37 6.84 1.86
CA ARG A 90 -4.45 6.40 3.25
C ARG A 90 -5.11 5.03 3.29
N MET A 91 -4.37 4.08 3.85
CA MET A 91 -4.83 2.72 4.09
C MET A 91 -5.16 2.54 5.58
N ILE A 92 -5.83 1.44 5.92
CA ILE A 92 -6.20 1.12 7.31
C ILE A 92 -5.00 0.96 8.25
N ASP A 93 -3.83 0.56 7.74
CA ASP A 93 -2.62 0.31 8.54
C ASP A 93 -1.33 0.35 7.66
N PRO A 94 -0.13 0.37 8.29
CA PRO A 94 1.14 0.33 7.56
C PRO A 94 1.37 -0.95 6.73
N VAL A 95 0.81 -2.09 7.14
CA VAL A 95 0.92 -3.35 6.42
C VAL A 95 0.22 -3.26 5.06
N SER A 96 -0.94 -2.59 5.03
CA SER A 96 -1.78 -2.39 3.85
C SER A 96 -1.14 -1.43 2.85
N ALA A 97 -0.59 -0.32 3.33
CA ALA A 97 0.15 0.62 2.50
C ALA A 97 1.43 0.00 1.92
N TYR A 98 2.19 -0.73 2.74
CA TYR A 98 3.32 -1.50 2.24
C TYR A 98 2.88 -2.59 1.25
N GLY A 99 1.74 -3.21 1.48
CA GLY A 99 1.13 -4.19 0.59
C GLY A 99 0.94 -3.67 -0.82
N ILE A 100 0.21 -2.56 -0.99
CA ILE A 100 0.07 -1.87 -2.27
C ILE A 100 1.44 -1.53 -2.85
N PHE A 101 2.34 -0.98 -2.04
CA PHE A 101 3.69 -0.69 -2.49
C PHE A 101 4.40 -1.95 -3.03
N SER A 102 4.35 -3.07 -2.33
CA SER A 102 5.08 -4.27 -2.72
C SER A 102 4.58 -4.95 -4.02
N VAL A 103 3.35 -4.65 -4.43
CA VAL A 103 2.74 -5.21 -5.65
C VAL A 103 2.68 -4.21 -6.82
N SER A 104 2.81 -2.91 -6.58
CA SER A 104 2.73 -1.88 -7.62
C SER A 104 4.06 -1.52 -8.32
N HIS A 105 5.23 -1.92 -7.79
CA HIS A 105 6.53 -1.53 -8.37
C HIS A 105 7.21 -2.70 -9.07
N LEU A 106 7.04 -2.82 -10.40
CA LEU A 106 7.63 -3.93 -11.15
C LEU A 106 9.11 -3.74 -11.51
N LYS A 107 9.67 -2.52 -11.51
CA LYS A 107 11.07 -2.27 -11.88
C LYS A 107 11.60 -1.02 -11.19
N CYS A 108 12.01 -1.16 -9.94
CA CYS A 108 12.52 0.00 -9.22
C CYS A 108 13.91 0.41 -9.72
N GLY A 109 14.01 1.57 -10.38
CA GLY A 109 15.26 2.02 -11.00
C GLY A 109 16.32 2.44 -9.97
N LYS A 110 15.92 3.11 -8.88
CA LYS A 110 16.80 3.49 -7.77
C LYS A 110 16.06 3.39 -6.44
N ARG A 111 16.73 2.80 -5.45
CA ARG A 111 16.36 2.86 -4.04
C ARG A 111 17.29 3.88 -3.39
N ASP A 112 16.74 4.99 -2.93
CA ASP A 112 17.48 6.07 -2.27
C ASP A 112 17.40 5.90 -0.74
N THR A 113 18.29 6.54 0.01
CA THR A 113 18.32 6.49 1.48
C THR A 113 17.24 7.34 2.16
N LEU A 114 16.41 8.04 1.37
CA LEU A 114 15.37 8.95 1.86
C LEU A 114 14.30 8.27 2.72
N SER A 115 13.93 7.01 2.40
CA SER A 115 13.03 6.19 3.20
C SER A 115 13.28 4.71 2.93
N LYS A 116 12.96 3.85 3.91
CA LYS A 116 13.16 2.40 3.81
C LYS A 116 12.39 1.75 2.65
N TYR A 117 11.22 2.29 2.31
CA TYR A 117 10.31 1.75 1.30
C TYR A 117 10.00 2.79 0.25
N VAL A 118 11.00 3.13 -0.57
CA VAL A 118 10.89 4.10 -1.64
C VAL A 118 11.29 3.49 -2.97
N CYS A 119 10.59 3.90 -4.02
CA CYS A 119 10.99 3.65 -5.38
C CYS A 119 11.06 4.93 -6.19
N ILE A 120 12.19 5.14 -6.88
CA ILE A 120 12.44 6.36 -7.64
C ILE A 120 12.75 6.02 -9.11
N THR A 121 12.04 6.69 -10.00
CA THR A 121 12.26 6.72 -11.45
C THR A 121 12.33 8.19 -11.92
N PRO A 122 12.72 8.46 -13.17
CA PRO A 122 12.68 9.83 -13.69
C PRO A 122 11.27 10.46 -13.66
N PHE A 123 10.22 9.64 -13.78
CA PHE A 123 8.83 10.09 -13.86
C PHE A 123 8.11 10.07 -12.51
N GLN A 124 8.63 9.34 -11.52
CA GLN A 124 7.82 9.04 -10.35
C GLN A 124 8.66 8.72 -9.11
N VAL A 125 8.17 9.18 -7.96
CA VAL A 125 8.57 8.67 -6.64
C VAL A 125 7.35 8.01 -6.01
N GLN A 126 7.50 6.77 -5.57
CA GLN A 126 6.47 6.04 -4.83
C GLN A 126 7.03 5.55 -3.50
N CYS A 127 6.20 5.52 -2.44
CA CYS A 127 6.64 5.15 -1.11
C CYS A 127 5.51 4.55 -0.26
N ALA A 128 5.86 3.61 0.63
CA ALA A 128 5.06 3.28 1.80
C ALA A 128 5.58 4.03 3.04
N LEU A 129 4.80 4.99 3.53
CA LEU A 129 5.12 5.87 4.67
C LEU A 129 4.07 5.66 5.77
N GLY A 130 4.35 4.68 6.64
CA GLY A 130 3.36 4.10 7.56
C GLY A 130 2.08 3.75 6.83
N ARG A 131 0.94 4.28 7.28
CA ARG A 131 -0.37 3.95 6.66
C ARG A 131 -0.64 4.63 5.32
N PHE A 132 0.28 5.45 4.80
CA PHE A 132 0.13 6.07 3.48
C PHE A 132 0.94 5.34 2.42
N TYR A 133 0.29 4.99 1.31
CA TYR A 133 0.96 4.77 0.05
C TYR A 133 0.97 6.09 -0.75
N ILE A 134 2.15 6.58 -1.09
CA ILE A 134 2.34 7.89 -1.70
C ILE A 134 2.89 7.72 -3.11
N SER A 135 2.32 8.45 -4.07
CA SER A 135 2.75 8.49 -5.46
C SER A 135 2.90 9.95 -5.91
N ILE A 136 4.11 10.34 -6.32
CA ILE A 136 4.41 11.65 -6.89
C ILE A 136 4.87 11.43 -8.31
N ALA A 137 3.98 11.65 -9.29
CA ALA A 137 4.27 11.50 -10.70
C ALA A 137 4.49 12.86 -11.38
N ASN A 138 5.36 12.91 -12.39
CA ASN A 138 5.57 14.05 -13.26
C ASN A 138 5.44 13.65 -14.73
N ASP A 139 4.99 14.57 -15.58
CA ASP A 139 4.68 14.29 -17.00
C ASP A 139 5.87 14.43 -17.97
N LYS A 140 7.08 14.77 -17.49
CA LYS A 140 8.25 15.05 -18.36
C LYS A 140 9.41 14.09 -18.23
N GLY A 141 9.64 13.48 -17.06
CA GLY A 141 10.77 12.58 -16.81
C GLY A 141 12.16 13.24 -16.94
N THR A 142 12.23 14.57 -17.00
CA THR A 142 13.50 15.29 -17.13
C THR A 142 14.26 15.29 -15.81
N LYS A 143 15.57 15.54 -15.85
CA LYS A 143 16.40 15.65 -14.64
C LYS A 143 15.85 16.69 -13.65
N GLU A 144 15.40 17.85 -14.14
CA GLU A 144 14.81 18.90 -13.30
C GLU A 144 13.49 18.44 -12.64
N ALA A 145 12.60 17.81 -13.42
CA ALA A 145 11.34 17.29 -12.90
C ALA A 145 11.55 16.18 -11.87
N GLY A 146 12.50 15.27 -12.12
CA GLY A 146 12.90 14.23 -11.17
C GLY A 146 13.44 14.81 -9.86
N LEU A 147 14.32 15.81 -9.94
CA LEU A 147 14.86 16.49 -8.75
C LEU A 147 13.76 17.19 -7.93
N LEU A 148 12.80 17.86 -8.59
CA LEU A 148 11.67 18.45 -7.89
C LEU A 148 10.78 17.36 -7.26
N THR A 149 10.51 16.26 -7.97
CA THR A 149 9.75 15.11 -7.43
C THR A 149 10.38 14.60 -6.13
N ILE A 150 11.70 14.40 -6.12
CA ILE A 150 12.47 13.99 -4.93
C ILE A 150 12.39 15.03 -3.82
N LYS A 151 12.50 16.33 -4.15
CA LYS A 151 12.38 17.42 -3.16
C LYS A 151 11.01 17.44 -2.50
N LEU A 152 9.93 17.32 -3.28
CA LEU A 152 8.56 17.27 -2.75
C LEU A 152 8.38 16.09 -1.82
N PHE A 153 8.93 14.93 -2.19
CA PHE A 153 8.94 13.74 -1.33
C PHE A 153 9.70 13.98 -0.01
N GLY A 154 10.87 14.63 -0.06
CA GLY A 154 11.62 14.99 1.15
C GLY A 154 10.84 15.91 2.10
N ILE A 155 10.04 16.84 1.56
CA ILE A 155 9.16 17.71 2.37
C ILE A 155 8.06 16.88 3.04
N ILE A 156 7.41 15.98 2.29
CA ILE A 156 6.40 15.06 2.83
C ILE A 156 6.96 14.21 3.96
N LEU A 157 8.15 13.62 3.78
CA LEU A 157 8.84 12.84 4.80
C LEU A 157 9.11 13.67 6.06
N SER A 158 9.57 14.92 5.92
CA SER A 158 9.91 15.78 7.06
C SER A 158 8.71 16.14 7.96
N ARG A 159 7.48 16.02 7.43
CA ARG A 159 6.23 16.29 8.14
C ARG A 159 5.58 15.05 8.72
N SER A 160 6.01 13.87 8.27
CA SER A 160 5.37 12.62 8.66
C SER A 160 5.72 12.24 10.10
N LYS A 161 4.70 11.77 10.82
CA LYS A 161 4.82 11.16 12.17
C LYS A 161 4.46 9.68 12.15
N GLU A 162 4.40 9.11 10.96
CA GLU A 162 3.93 7.76 10.71
C GLU A 162 4.95 6.72 11.20
N THR A 163 4.44 5.66 11.82
CA THR A 163 5.24 4.46 12.12
C THR A 163 5.34 3.63 10.85
N LEU A 164 6.57 3.42 10.37
CA LEU A 164 6.80 2.64 9.16
C LEU A 164 6.42 1.16 9.35
N PHE A 165 6.14 0.50 8.23
CA PHE A 165 5.99 -0.95 8.19
C PHE A 165 7.23 -1.65 8.80
N GLU A 166 6.98 -2.64 9.65
CA GLU A 166 8.01 -3.49 10.22
C GLU A 166 7.98 -4.87 9.56
N ILE A 167 9.15 -5.31 9.12
CA ILE A 167 9.31 -6.65 8.54
C ILE A 167 9.11 -7.67 9.67
N PRO A 168 8.29 -8.72 9.47
CA PRO A 168 8.13 -9.76 10.47
C PRO A 168 9.47 -10.30 10.96
N ALA A 169 9.61 -10.52 12.27
CA ALA A 169 10.87 -10.90 12.90
C ALA A 169 11.52 -12.15 12.25
N ARG A 170 10.69 -13.10 11.79
CA ARG A 170 11.11 -14.30 11.05
C ARG A 170 11.90 -14.00 9.77
N PHE A 171 11.58 -12.90 9.08
CA PHE A 171 12.28 -12.44 7.88
C PHE A 171 13.43 -11.47 8.18
N SER A 172 13.50 -10.92 9.39
CA SER A 172 14.54 -9.94 9.78
C SER A 172 15.92 -10.56 10.06
N LYS A 173 16.12 -11.81 9.65
CA LYS A 173 17.38 -12.53 9.86
C LYS A 173 18.45 -12.06 8.86
N PRO A 174 19.73 -11.95 9.25
CA PRO A 174 20.81 -11.49 8.37
C PRO A 174 20.90 -12.26 7.05
N GLU A 175 20.62 -13.56 7.07
CA GLU A 175 20.72 -14.44 5.91
C GLU A 175 19.65 -14.14 4.84
N LEU A 176 18.55 -13.48 5.21
CA LEU A 176 17.46 -13.13 4.31
C LEU A 176 17.55 -11.67 3.83
N ALA A 177 18.49 -10.88 4.38
CA ALA A 177 18.59 -9.45 4.15
C ALA A 177 18.72 -9.08 2.67
N SER A 178 19.43 -9.88 1.88
CA SER A 178 19.59 -9.70 0.42
C SER A 178 18.27 -9.86 -0.35
N HIS A 179 17.35 -10.67 0.17
CA HIS A 179 16.08 -10.99 -0.48
C HIS A 179 14.93 -10.10 -0.03
N LEU A 180 15.05 -9.41 1.11
CA LEU A 180 13.99 -8.57 1.69
C LEU A 180 13.45 -7.50 0.76
N THR A 181 14.21 -7.12 -0.28
CA THR A 181 13.75 -6.17 -1.27
C THR A 181 12.67 -6.72 -2.21
N ASN A 182 12.49 -8.04 -2.22
CA ASN A 182 11.45 -8.77 -2.95
C ASN A 182 10.26 -9.16 -2.06
N LEU A 183 10.29 -8.80 -0.77
CA LEU A 183 9.19 -9.08 0.15
C LEU A 183 7.89 -8.47 -0.38
N LYS A 184 6.87 -9.31 -0.48
CA LYS A 184 5.51 -8.95 -0.87
C LYS A 184 4.58 -9.11 0.31
N VAL A 185 3.65 -8.17 0.46
CA VAL A 185 2.50 -8.32 1.34
C VAL A 185 1.27 -8.39 0.46
N ILE A 186 0.62 -9.56 0.47
CA ILE A 186 -0.50 -9.87 -0.38
C ILE A 186 -1.76 -10.02 0.48
N LYS A 187 -2.81 -9.30 0.09
CA LYS A 187 -4.16 -9.41 0.64
C LYS A 187 -5.09 -9.70 -0.52
N GLY A 188 -6.05 -10.60 -0.31
CA GLY A 188 -7.09 -10.95 -1.27
C GLY A 188 -6.58 -11.44 -2.65
N SER A 189 -7.52 -11.59 -3.57
CA SER A 189 -7.31 -12.24 -4.86
C SER A 189 -6.61 -11.31 -5.86
N LEU A 190 -6.93 -10.01 -5.85
CA LEU A 190 -6.32 -9.03 -6.73
C LEU A 190 -4.86 -8.80 -6.35
N GLY A 191 -4.53 -8.88 -5.06
CA GLY A 191 -3.16 -8.87 -4.56
C GLY A 191 -2.30 -9.98 -5.18
N PHE A 192 -2.82 -11.20 -5.33
CA PHE A 192 -2.10 -12.28 -6.03
C PHE A 192 -2.02 -12.03 -7.53
N GLN A 193 -3.13 -11.67 -8.18
CA GLN A 193 -3.16 -11.41 -9.63
C GLN A 193 -2.20 -10.30 -10.06
N ASN A 194 -1.94 -9.31 -9.21
CA ASN A 194 -1.02 -8.22 -9.49
C ASN A 194 0.40 -8.46 -8.95
N GLY A 195 0.51 -9.06 -7.76
CA GLY A 195 1.76 -9.17 -7.03
C GLY A 195 2.54 -10.46 -7.29
N PHE A 196 1.84 -11.60 -7.35
CA PHE A 196 2.44 -12.92 -7.48
C PHE A 196 1.44 -13.95 -8.08
N PRO A 197 1.17 -13.88 -9.40
CA PRO A 197 0.07 -14.62 -10.01
C PRO A 197 0.14 -16.13 -9.87
N ALA A 198 1.36 -16.67 -9.73
CA ALA A 198 1.63 -18.11 -9.60
C ALA A 198 0.94 -18.76 -8.38
N TRP A 199 0.53 -17.97 -7.38
CA TRP A 199 -0.20 -18.48 -6.21
C TRP A 199 -1.70 -18.16 -6.24
N SER A 200 -2.23 -17.54 -7.30
CA SER A 200 -3.65 -17.14 -7.34
C SER A 200 -4.59 -18.33 -7.09
N GLU A 201 -4.41 -19.44 -7.82
CA GLU A 201 -5.21 -20.66 -7.69
C GLU A 201 -5.16 -21.26 -6.28
N LYS A 202 -4.00 -21.14 -5.60
CA LYS A 202 -3.80 -21.66 -4.24
C LYS A 202 -4.68 -20.93 -3.21
N PHE A 203 -5.12 -19.72 -3.53
CA PHE A 203 -5.87 -18.85 -2.63
C PHE A 203 -7.33 -18.57 -3.05
N GLU A 204 -7.78 -19.03 -4.22
CA GLU A 204 -9.11 -18.71 -4.79
C GLU A 204 -10.29 -18.97 -3.84
N GLN A 205 -10.21 -20.03 -3.05
CA GLN A 205 -11.26 -20.45 -2.14
C GLN A 205 -11.24 -19.72 -0.78
N PHE A 206 -10.22 -18.89 -0.52
CA PHE A 206 -10.06 -18.14 0.71
C PHE A 206 -10.35 -16.66 0.45
N SER A 207 -11.03 -16.00 1.38
CA SER A 207 -11.46 -14.60 1.19
C SER A 207 -10.74 -13.61 2.10
N LYS A 208 -10.19 -14.07 3.23
CA LYS A 208 -9.57 -13.19 4.23
C LYS A 208 -8.25 -13.77 4.71
N TYR A 209 -7.18 -13.20 4.17
CA TYR A 209 -5.82 -13.55 4.55
C TYR A 209 -4.88 -12.37 4.36
N THR A 210 -3.73 -12.44 5.03
CA THR A 210 -2.56 -11.63 4.75
C THR A 210 -1.36 -12.56 4.58
N VAL A 211 -0.68 -12.44 3.45
CA VAL A 211 0.47 -13.28 3.09
C VAL A 211 1.70 -12.40 2.99
N TYR A 212 2.67 -12.63 3.86
CA TYR A 212 4.02 -12.09 3.70
C TYR A 212 4.82 -13.11 2.91
N LEU A 213 5.11 -12.81 1.65
CA LEU A 213 5.78 -13.71 0.70
C LEU A 213 7.17 -13.18 0.38
N LEU A 214 8.19 -14.00 0.60
CA LEU A 214 9.57 -13.70 0.26
C LEU A 214 10.04 -14.66 -0.85
N PRO A 215 10.09 -14.19 -2.11
CA PRO A 215 10.70 -14.93 -3.19
C PRO A 215 12.23 -14.91 -3.09
N GLU A 216 12.81 -16.09 -3.08
CA GLU A 216 14.23 -16.34 -3.20
C GLU A 216 14.47 -16.92 -4.60
N GLU A 217 15.07 -16.12 -5.48
CA GLU A 217 15.48 -16.57 -6.81
C GLU A 217 16.90 -17.13 -6.72
N ALA A 218 17.09 -18.36 -7.20
CA ALA A 218 18.40 -18.96 -7.49
C ALA A 218 18.52 -19.19 -9.01
N GLU A 219 19.73 -19.21 -9.54
CA GLU A 219 19.99 -19.27 -11.00
C GLU A 219 19.26 -20.41 -11.72
N ASP A 220 18.98 -21.54 -11.04
CA ASP A 220 18.28 -22.73 -11.59
C ASP A 220 17.22 -23.32 -10.63
N ASP A 221 16.69 -22.53 -9.69
CA ASP A 221 15.70 -22.99 -8.73
C ASP A 221 14.86 -21.85 -8.15
N PHE A 222 13.68 -22.18 -7.63
CA PHE A 222 12.84 -21.24 -6.90
C PHE A 222 12.65 -21.71 -5.46
N SER A 223 12.65 -20.75 -4.54
CA SER A 223 12.14 -20.94 -3.18
C SER A 223 11.27 -19.76 -2.75
N TYR A 224 10.19 -20.08 -2.06
CA TYR A 224 9.21 -19.13 -1.56
C TYR A 224 8.99 -19.38 -0.08
N ALA A 225 9.42 -18.45 0.76
CA ALA A 225 9.13 -18.46 2.18
C ALA A 225 7.94 -17.55 2.47
N ALA A 226 6.93 -18.04 3.18
CA ALA A 226 5.72 -17.29 3.46
C ALA A 226 5.24 -17.40 4.90
N ILE A 227 4.82 -16.26 5.46
CA ILE A 227 4.02 -16.19 6.69
C ILE A 227 2.60 -15.85 6.26
N ILE A 228 1.67 -16.75 6.58
CA ILE A 228 0.28 -16.64 6.14
C ILE A 228 -0.59 -16.50 7.37
N TYR A 229 -1.37 -15.41 7.40
CA TYR A 229 -2.40 -15.18 8.39
C TYR A 229 -3.76 -15.40 7.76
N PHE A 230 -4.57 -16.29 8.33
CA PHE A 230 -5.98 -16.47 7.99
C PHE A 230 -6.88 -15.95 9.10
N ASP A 231 -8.11 -15.56 8.75
CA ASP A 231 -9.08 -15.14 9.76
C ASP A 231 -9.65 -16.30 10.58
N SER A 232 -9.54 -17.54 10.09
CA SER A 232 -10.10 -18.74 10.72
C SER A 232 -9.09 -19.90 10.83
N ALA A 233 -9.19 -20.66 11.93
CA ALA A 233 -8.39 -21.86 12.14
C ALA A 233 -8.71 -22.99 11.13
N ALA A 234 -9.96 -23.01 10.66
CA ALA A 234 -10.39 -23.94 9.62
C ALA A 234 -9.63 -23.67 8.30
N ASP A 235 -9.48 -22.40 7.91
CA ASP A 235 -8.75 -22.02 6.70
C ASP A 235 -7.24 -22.29 6.83
N THR A 236 -6.64 -21.99 7.99
CA THR A 236 -5.25 -22.34 8.28
C THR A 236 -5.00 -23.83 8.08
N LYS A 237 -5.85 -24.68 8.66
CA LYS A 237 -5.73 -26.14 8.54
C LYS A 237 -5.96 -26.60 7.10
N ARG A 238 -7.01 -26.10 6.45
CA ARG A 238 -7.37 -26.45 5.08
C ARG A 238 -6.25 -26.13 4.10
N PHE A 239 -5.65 -24.95 4.21
CA PHE A 239 -4.52 -24.56 3.36
C PHE A 239 -3.33 -25.50 3.55
N ALA A 240 -3.00 -25.84 4.80
CA ALA A 240 -1.90 -26.76 5.11
C ALA A 240 -2.16 -28.18 4.56
N ASP A 241 -3.39 -28.68 4.69
CA ASP A 241 -3.78 -30.01 4.20
C ASP A 241 -3.69 -30.09 2.66
N GLU A 242 -4.25 -29.10 1.95
CA GLU A 242 -4.25 -29.05 0.49
C GLU A 242 -2.86 -28.81 -0.12
N ASN A 243 -1.94 -28.22 0.63
CA ASN A 243 -0.56 -27.97 0.21
C ASN A 243 0.46 -28.87 0.93
N SER A 244 0.02 -30.02 1.44
CA SER A 244 0.83 -30.96 2.25
C SER A 244 2.07 -31.52 1.55
N LYS A 245 2.17 -31.41 0.22
CA LYS A 245 3.39 -31.70 -0.54
C LYS A 245 4.55 -30.74 -0.24
N TYR A 246 4.27 -29.57 0.33
CA TYR A 246 5.26 -28.56 0.68
C TYR A 246 5.44 -28.47 2.20
N ALA A 247 6.56 -27.92 2.64
CA ALA A 247 6.82 -27.79 4.06
C ALA A 247 5.94 -26.68 4.66
N SER A 248 5.26 -27.00 5.75
CA SER A 248 4.44 -26.03 6.48
C SER A 248 4.45 -26.30 7.98
N LYS A 249 4.22 -25.25 8.78
CA LYS A 249 4.15 -25.32 10.24
C LYS A 249 3.10 -24.34 10.74
N ILE A 250 2.03 -24.87 11.34
CA ILE A 250 1.03 -24.07 12.05
C ILE A 250 1.68 -23.54 13.33
N VAL A 251 1.78 -22.22 13.47
CA VAL A 251 2.38 -21.55 14.63
C VAL A 251 1.32 -21.18 15.66
N SER A 252 0.13 -20.80 15.19
CA SER A 252 -1.05 -20.54 16.00
C SER A 252 -2.31 -20.89 15.20
N GLU A 253 -3.49 -20.76 15.81
CA GLU A 253 -4.77 -20.98 15.12
C GLU A 253 -4.88 -20.20 13.80
N LYS A 254 -4.28 -19.01 13.71
CA LYS A 254 -4.41 -18.12 12.56
C LYS A 254 -3.12 -17.92 11.76
N GLU A 255 -2.01 -18.51 12.20
CA GLU A 255 -0.69 -18.28 11.61
C GLU A 255 -0.08 -19.58 11.11
N LEU A 256 0.32 -19.56 9.84
CA LEU A 256 1.00 -20.65 9.16
C LEU A 256 2.32 -20.15 8.56
N LEU A 257 3.40 -20.87 8.85
CA LEU A 257 4.63 -20.76 8.08
C LEU A 257 4.56 -21.76 6.93
N PHE A 258 4.87 -21.30 5.72
CA PHE A 258 4.80 -22.09 4.50
C PHE A 258 6.06 -21.91 3.67
N TYR A 259 6.61 -23.00 3.14
CA TYR A 259 7.80 -22.98 2.30
C TYR A 259 7.60 -23.89 1.08
N GLU A 260 7.65 -23.29 -0.10
CA GLU A 260 7.54 -23.96 -1.39
C GLU A 260 8.85 -23.81 -2.17
N SER A 261 9.38 -24.88 -2.74
CA SER A 261 10.61 -24.84 -3.52
C SER A 261 10.65 -25.92 -4.60
N GLY A 262 11.35 -25.64 -5.69
CA GLY A 262 11.56 -26.57 -6.81
C GLY A 262 12.49 -27.74 -6.45
N LYS A 263 13.43 -27.56 -5.51
CA LYS A 263 14.29 -28.63 -4.99
C LYS A 263 14.32 -28.64 -3.47
N ALA A 264 14.52 -29.83 -2.89
CA ALA A 264 14.64 -29.97 -1.45
C ALA A 264 15.90 -29.26 -0.95
N ASN A 265 15.72 -28.21 -0.12
CA ASN A 265 16.82 -27.50 0.54
C ASN A 265 16.64 -27.49 2.07
N PRO A 266 17.11 -28.54 2.77
CA PRO A 266 16.96 -28.66 4.23
C PRO A 266 17.56 -27.50 5.02
N ALA A 267 18.63 -26.87 4.51
CA ALA A 267 19.27 -25.73 5.16
C ALA A 267 18.43 -24.45 5.05
N ALA A 268 17.72 -24.23 3.93
CA ALA A 268 16.77 -23.12 3.79
C ALA A 268 15.53 -23.35 4.66
N LEU A 269 15.01 -24.58 4.70
CA LEU A 269 13.92 -24.98 5.59
C LEU A 269 14.26 -24.71 7.06
N MET A 270 15.41 -25.16 7.54
CA MET A 270 15.83 -24.90 8.93
C MET A 270 15.97 -23.40 9.22
N ARG A 271 16.50 -22.62 8.27
CA ARG A 271 16.63 -21.15 8.42
C ARG A 271 15.28 -20.46 8.55
N PHE A 272 14.25 -20.92 7.85
CA PHE A 272 12.93 -20.30 7.91
C PHE A 272 12.12 -20.73 9.14
N PHE A 273 12.10 -22.02 9.47
CA PHE A 273 11.20 -22.58 10.51
C PHE A 273 11.71 -22.49 11.95
N ASN A 274 13.04 -22.37 12.17
CA ASN A 274 13.65 -22.27 13.49
C ASN A 274 13.89 -20.81 13.87
#